data_AF-A0A1G6ZD39-F1
#
_entry.id   AF-A0A1G6ZD39-F1
#
_cell.length_a   1.000
_cell.length_b   1.000
_cell.length_c   1.000
_cell.angle_alpha   90.00
_cell.angle_beta   90.00
_cell.angle_gamma   90.00
#
_symmetry.space_group_name_H-M   'P 1'
#
loop_
_entity.id
_entity.type
_entity.pdbx_description
1 polymer ?
#
loop_
_entity_poly.entity_id
_entity_poly.type
_entity_poly.pdbx_seq_one_letter_code
_entity_poly.pdbx_strand_id
1 'polypeptide(L)'
;MVDYCFKWNFADGAVGIPLTEAEARARDVAGEEYTAIMSPRAGAKSPTLVTVVWKTGVVVVSFLDDPGRKAVEYTFMKKTDESLFLTQVHTWNYPNDRRGLRLSDCTSHETVHYREDGYAKRVVKNKVERFQETVEYNDVRVDANWEPIPAFGGYRSLARFERDEPVANGNL
;
A
#
# COMPACT_ATOMS: atom_id res chain seq x y z
N MET A 1 -1.45 -13.46 14.30
CA MET A 1 -0.74 -12.60 15.25
C MET A 1 -0.26 -11.37 14.48
N VAL A 2 -0.43 -10.18 15.03
CA VAL A 2 -0.07 -8.91 14.39
C VAL A 2 0.87 -8.21 15.36
N ASP A 3 2.06 -7.86 14.89
CA ASP A 3 3.02 -7.07 15.65
C ASP A 3 2.89 -5.59 15.29
N TYR A 4 3.41 -4.70 16.13
CA TYR A 4 3.25 -3.26 15.93
C TYR A 4 4.56 -2.51 16.05
N CYS A 5 4.68 -1.40 15.32
CA CYS A 5 5.80 -0.48 15.45
C CYS A 5 5.41 0.96 15.12
N PHE A 6 6.17 1.91 15.65
CA PHE A 6 6.18 3.27 15.14
C PHE A 6 7.15 3.32 13.97
N LYS A 7 6.56 3.20 12.76
CA LYS A 7 7.21 3.13 11.45
C LYS A 7 8.10 1.92 11.22
N TRP A 8 7.99 1.38 10.02
CA TRP A 8 8.92 0.40 9.51
C TRP A 8 10.19 1.09 9.00
N ASN A 9 11.36 0.51 9.29
CA ASN A 9 12.61 1.00 8.76
C ASN A 9 12.92 0.29 7.44
N PHE A 10 12.64 0.97 6.33
CA PHE A 10 12.89 0.44 4.98
C PHE A 10 14.37 0.33 4.62
N ALA A 11 15.26 1.09 5.26
CA ALA A 11 16.70 1.00 5.01
C ALA A 11 17.28 -0.30 5.58
N ASP A 12 16.82 -0.67 6.77
CA ASP A 12 17.30 -1.85 7.50
C ASP A 12 16.41 -3.09 7.29
N GLY A 13 15.25 -2.94 6.62
CA GLY A 13 14.30 -4.03 6.39
C GLY A 13 13.77 -4.61 7.70
N ALA A 14 13.58 -3.75 8.71
CA ALA A 14 13.29 -4.17 10.08
C ALA A 14 12.30 -3.25 10.78
N VAL A 15 11.85 -3.70 11.94
CA VAL A 15 11.04 -2.90 12.87
C VAL A 15 11.82 -1.63 13.25
N GLY A 16 11.21 -0.46 13.08
CA GLY A 16 11.82 0.81 13.49
C GLY A 16 11.83 0.95 15.01
N ILE A 17 10.72 1.41 15.58
CA ILE A 17 10.51 1.43 17.05
C ILE A 17 9.39 0.44 17.38
N PRO A 18 9.67 -0.70 18.02
CA PRO A 18 8.62 -1.66 18.42
C PRO A 18 7.56 -0.99 19.30
N LEU A 19 6.31 -1.40 19.14
CA LEU A 19 5.20 -1.03 20.00
C LEU A 19 4.56 -2.28 20.58
N THR A 20 4.19 -2.22 21.85
CA THR A 20 3.24 -3.17 22.41
C THR A 20 1.86 -2.98 21.78
N GLU A 21 1.00 -4.01 21.86
CA GLU A 21 -0.39 -3.90 21.40
C GLU A 21 -1.12 -2.75 22.13
N ALA A 22 -0.87 -2.56 23.42
CA ALA A 22 -1.50 -1.50 24.21
C ALA A 22 -1.10 -0.09 23.72
N GLU A 23 0.17 0.13 23.41
CA GLU A 23 0.65 1.41 22.86
C GLU A 23 0.10 1.66 21.46
N ALA A 24 0.08 0.63 20.60
CA ALA A 24 -0.50 0.74 19.28
C ALA A 24 -2.00 1.04 19.33
N ARG A 25 -2.74 0.39 20.25
CA ARG A 25 -4.17 0.66 20.48
C ARG A 25 -4.42 2.07 21.03
N ALA A 26 -3.56 2.55 21.93
CA ALA A 26 -3.65 3.93 22.43
C ALA A 26 -3.46 4.95 21.30
N ARG A 27 -2.50 4.70 20.40
CA ARG A 27 -2.29 5.50 19.19
C ARG A 27 -3.48 5.43 18.24
N ASP A 28 -4.04 4.24 18.02
CA ASP A 28 -5.24 4.05 17.20
C ASP A 28 -6.42 4.90 17.71
N VAL A 29 -6.72 4.84 19.02
CA VAL A 29 -7.77 5.67 19.64
C VAL A 29 -7.45 7.16 19.53
N ALA A 30 -6.19 7.55 19.70
CA ALA A 30 -5.76 8.94 19.55
C ALA A 30 -5.70 9.40 18.07
N GLY A 31 -5.85 8.48 17.11
CA GLY A 31 -5.69 8.71 15.68
C GLY A 31 -4.25 8.99 15.23
N GLU A 32 -3.28 8.59 16.03
CA GLU A 32 -1.86 8.77 15.78
C GLU A 32 -1.27 7.64 14.94
N GLU A 33 -0.13 7.93 14.32
CA GLU A 33 0.54 6.98 13.44
C GLU A 33 1.03 5.73 14.18
N TYR A 34 0.71 4.57 13.63
CA TYR A 34 1.33 3.28 13.95
C TYR A 34 1.33 2.38 12.71
N THR A 35 2.18 1.35 12.72
CA THR A 35 2.22 0.33 11.68
C THR A 35 1.92 -1.03 12.29
N ALA A 36 0.90 -1.70 11.77
CA ALA A 36 0.66 -3.11 11.97
C ALA A 36 1.52 -3.94 11.01
N ILE A 37 2.23 -4.92 11.54
CA ILE A 37 3.09 -5.85 10.82
C ILE A 37 2.33 -7.17 10.74
N MET A 38 1.83 -7.46 9.54
CA MET A 38 1.12 -8.70 9.27
C MET A 38 2.10 -9.77 8.79
N SER A 39 1.84 -11.01 9.16
CA SER A 39 2.59 -12.16 8.66
C SER A 39 2.66 -12.16 7.14
N PRO A 40 3.75 -12.69 6.55
CA PRO A 40 3.88 -12.80 5.10
C PRO A 40 2.67 -13.50 4.48
N ARG A 41 2.24 -13.00 3.31
CA ARG A 41 1.23 -13.67 2.49
C ARG A 41 1.76 -15.01 1.99
N ALA A 42 0.86 -15.90 1.56
CA ALA A 42 1.24 -17.14 0.90
C ALA A 42 2.19 -16.85 -0.27
N GLY A 43 3.33 -17.54 -0.30
CA GLY A 43 4.35 -17.37 -1.35
C GLY A 43 5.28 -16.16 -1.19
N ALA A 44 5.11 -15.30 -0.17
CA ALA A 44 6.05 -14.22 0.12
C ALA A 44 6.85 -14.50 1.40
N LYS A 45 8.08 -13.96 1.47
CA LYS A 45 8.92 -14.03 2.69
C LYS A 45 8.78 -12.81 3.58
N SER A 46 8.44 -11.67 3.00
CA SER A 46 8.38 -10.39 3.68
C SER A 46 6.99 -10.10 4.25
N PRO A 47 6.90 -9.36 5.37
CA PRO A 47 5.61 -9.01 5.96
C PRO A 47 4.82 -8.06 5.06
N THR A 48 3.51 -7.98 5.31
CA THR A 48 2.68 -6.88 4.81
C THR A 48 2.55 -5.84 5.91
N LEU A 49 2.76 -4.57 5.56
CA LEU A 49 2.74 -3.48 6.50
C LEU A 49 1.46 -2.67 6.30
N VAL A 50 0.75 -2.36 7.38
CA VAL A 50 -0.43 -1.49 7.36
C VAL A 50 -0.18 -0.31 8.28
N THR A 51 0.12 0.84 7.72
CA THR A 51 0.36 2.10 8.45
C THR A 51 -0.92 2.90 8.50
N VAL A 52 -1.37 3.23 9.70
CA VAL A 52 -2.65 3.88 9.97
C VAL A 52 -2.41 5.23 10.61
N VAL A 53 -3.08 6.28 10.11
CA VAL A 53 -3.06 7.64 10.67
C VAL A 53 -4.47 8.25 10.61
N TRP A 54 -5.31 8.00 11.63
CA TRP A 54 -6.71 8.45 11.59
C TRP A 54 -6.87 9.97 11.66
N LYS A 55 -5.93 10.70 12.29
CA LYS A 55 -5.92 12.18 12.32
C LYS A 55 -5.93 12.80 10.92
N THR A 56 -5.34 12.12 9.93
CA THR A 56 -5.34 12.55 8.53
C THR A 56 -6.26 11.68 7.65
N GLY A 57 -6.90 10.66 8.22
CA GLY A 57 -7.74 9.72 7.49
C GLY A 57 -6.97 8.84 6.50
N VAL A 58 -5.66 8.63 6.70
CA VAL A 58 -4.81 7.89 5.76
C VAL A 58 -4.55 6.48 6.29
N VAL A 59 -4.68 5.48 5.41
CA VAL A 59 -4.12 4.14 5.64
C VAL A 59 -3.27 3.73 4.45
N VAL A 60 -2.02 3.34 4.71
CA VAL A 60 -1.08 2.87 3.69
C VAL A 60 -0.82 1.39 3.89
N VAL A 61 -0.99 0.58 2.85
CA VAL A 61 -0.62 -0.83 2.85
C VAL A 61 0.61 -1.01 1.96
N SER A 62 1.73 -1.45 2.53
CA SER A 62 2.94 -1.77 1.76
C SER A 62 3.15 -3.28 1.68
N PHE A 63 3.29 -3.78 0.46
CA PHE A 63 3.73 -5.13 0.16
C PHE A 63 5.20 -5.09 -0.23
N LEU A 64 5.99 -5.89 0.47
CA LEU A 64 7.43 -5.96 0.25
C LEU A 64 7.79 -7.13 -0.67
N ASP A 65 8.82 -6.96 -1.49
CA ASP A 65 9.45 -8.07 -2.20
C ASP A 65 10.34 -8.91 -1.26
N ASP A 66 10.90 -9.99 -1.78
CA ASP A 66 11.77 -10.90 -1.04
C ASP A 66 13.01 -10.20 -0.43
N PRO A 67 13.66 -9.25 -1.12
CA PRO A 67 14.68 -8.39 -0.52
C PRO A 67 14.20 -7.39 0.54
N GLY A 68 12.89 -7.22 0.76
CA GLY A 68 12.31 -6.33 1.77
C GLY A 68 12.03 -4.90 1.28
N ARG A 69 12.06 -4.65 -0.02
CA ARG A 69 11.81 -3.36 -0.65
C ARG A 69 10.32 -3.24 -0.98
N LYS A 70 9.78 -2.01 -1.09
CA LYS A 70 8.40 -1.81 -1.53
C LYS A 70 8.23 -2.32 -2.96
N ALA A 71 7.40 -3.34 -3.13
CA ALA A 71 6.99 -3.83 -4.44
C ALA A 71 5.69 -3.16 -4.87
N VAL A 72 4.72 -3.10 -3.95
CA VAL A 72 3.41 -2.46 -4.17
C VAL A 72 3.02 -1.67 -2.93
N GLU A 73 2.40 -0.52 -3.13
CA GLU A 73 1.81 0.30 -2.06
C GLU A 73 0.41 0.75 -2.42
N TYR A 74 -0.53 0.58 -1.49
CA TYR A 74 -1.89 1.08 -1.58
C TYR A 74 -2.08 2.23 -0.60
N THR A 75 -2.71 3.31 -1.07
CA THR A 75 -3.10 4.44 -0.23
C THR A 75 -4.62 4.56 -0.19
N PHE A 76 -5.18 4.28 0.98
CA PHE A 76 -6.57 4.48 1.30
C PHE A 76 -6.78 5.82 1.99
N MET A 77 -7.85 6.50 1.60
CA MET A 77 -8.32 7.72 2.24
C MET A 77 -9.68 7.46 2.86
N LYS A 78 -9.86 7.88 4.10
CA LYS A 78 -11.15 7.90 4.81
C LYS A 78 -12.09 8.86 4.09
N LYS A 79 -13.27 8.37 3.71
CA LYS A 79 -14.31 9.15 3.03
C LYS A 79 -15.47 9.46 3.96
N THR A 80 -15.83 8.52 4.80
CA THR A 80 -16.81 8.67 5.87
C THR A 80 -16.30 8.02 7.16
N ASP A 81 -17.06 8.10 8.25
CA ASP A 81 -16.73 7.36 9.49
C ASP A 81 -16.81 5.83 9.35
N GLU A 82 -17.34 5.35 8.22
CA GLU A 82 -17.55 3.93 7.97
C GLU A 82 -16.68 3.39 6.82
N SER A 83 -16.10 4.26 5.99
CA SER A 83 -15.50 3.85 4.72
C SER A 83 -14.14 4.48 4.42
N LEU A 84 -13.31 3.64 3.80
CA LEU A 84 -12.05 3.96 3.16
C LEU A 84 -12.19 3.73 1.66
N PHE A 85 -11.50 4.55 0.87
CA PHE A 85 -11.40 4.39 -0.57
C PHE A 85 -9.94 4.31 -1.00
N LEU A 86 -9.59 3.31 -1.80
CA LEU A 86 -8.27 3.17 -2.43
C LEU A 86 -8.08 4.26 -3.48
N THR A 87 -7.31 5.29 -3.14
CA THR A 87 -7.07 6.44 -4.03
C THR A 87 -5.84 6.27 -4.90
N GLN A 88 -4.88 5.45 -4.48
CA GLN A 88 -3.60 5.34 -5.16
C GLN A 88 -3.00 3.95 -5.02
N VAL A 89 -2.45 3.44 -6.12
CA VAL A 89 -1.62 2.25 -6.17
C VAL A 89 -0.27 2.61 -6.77
N HIS A 90 0.81 2.24 -6.10
CA HIS A 90 2.15 2.27 -6.67
C HIS A 90 2.69 0.86 -6.86
N THR A 91 3.40 0.64 -7.97
CA THR A 91 4.12 -0.60 -8.25
C THR A 91 5.54 -0.27 -8.68
N TRP A 92 6.54 -0.86 -8.02
CA TRP A 92 7.95 -0.69 -8.34
C TRP A 92 8.56 -2.01 -8.81
N ASN A 93 9.24 -1.95 -9.95
CA ASN A 93 10.06 -3.07 -10.43
C ASN A 93 11.54 -2.70 -10.31
N TYR A 94 12.35 -3.64 -9.84
CA TYR A 94 13.78 -3.46 -9.62
C TYR A 94 14.60 -4.23 -10.67
N PRO A 95 15.84 -3.81 -10.96
CA PRO A 95 16.66 -4.48 -11.98
C PRO A 95 17.09 -5.89 -11.57
N ASN A 96 17.07 -6.21 -10.27
CA ASN A 96 17.50 -7.48 -9.69
C ASN A 96 17.11 -7.53 -8.19
N ASP A 97 17.44 -8.64 -7.52
CA ASP A 97 17.15 -8.88 -6.11
C ASP A 97 18.23 -8.38 -5.14
N ARG A 98 19.08 -7.45 -5.58
CA ARG A 98 20.07 -6.83 -4.68
C ARG A 98 19.35 -6.12 -3.53
N ARG A 99 19.71 -6.48 -2.30
CA ARG A 99 19.24 -5.82 -1.07
C ARG A 99 19.73 -4.36 -0.99
N GLY A 100 18.95 -3.51 -0.34
CA GLY A 100 19.30 -2.10 -0.10
C GLY A 100 19.06 -1.16 -1.29
N LEU A 101 18.50 -1.64 -2.41
CA LEU A 101 18.03 -0.75 -3.49
C LEU A 101 16.88 0.13 -2.99
N ARG A 102 16.97 1.42 -3.26
CA ARG A 102 15.99 2.45 -2.91
C ARG A 102 14.91 2.54 -3.97
N LEU A 103 13.79 3.21 -3.68
CA LEU A 103 12.76 3.52 -4.68
C LEU A 103 13.34 4.22 -5.92
N SER A 104 14.37 5.06 -5.77
CA SER A 104 15.07 5.71 -6.88
C SER A 104 15.78 4.74 -7.82
N ASP A 105 16.07 3.52 -7.36
CA ASP A 105 16.83 2.50 -8.10
C ASP A 105 15.91 1.54 -8.89
N CYS A 106 14.58 1.71 -8.79
CA CYS A 106 13.63 0.95 -9.60
C CYS A 106 13.86 1.19 -11.11
N THR A 107 13.70 0.16 -11.93
CA THR A 107 13.73 0.25 -13.40
C THR A 107 12.42 0.81 -13.94
N SER A 108 11.29 0.45 -13.34
CA SER A 108 10.01 1.04 -13.64
C SER A 108 9.20 1.36 -12.38
N HIS A 109 8.37 2.38 -12.48
CA HIS A 109 7.41 2.77 -11.47
C HIS A 109 6.08 3.06 -12.15
N GLU A 110 5.04 2.37 -11.70
CA GLU A 110 3.67 2.62 -12.11
C GLU A 110 2.93 3.27 -10.95
N THR A 111 2.08 4.25 -11.27
CA THR A 111 1.14 4.86 -10.34
C THR A 111 -0.24 4.85 -10.98
N VAL A 112 -1.23 4.34 -10.26
CA VAL A 112 -2.65 4.45 -10.63
C VAL A 112 -3.35 5.29 -9.58
N HIS A 113 -3.97 6.38 -10.01
CA HIS A 113 -4.85 7.19 -9.18
C HIS A 113 -6.30 6.83 -9.50
N TYR A 114 -7.10 6.62 -8.47
CA TYR A 114 -8.54 6.35 -8.60
C TYR A 114 -9.35 7.47 -7.97
N ARG A 115 -10.54 7.69 -8.53
CA ARG A 115 -11.60 8.52 -7.95
C ARG A 115 -12.87 7.69 -7.80
N GLU A 116 -13.73 8.13 -6.90
CA GLU A 116 -14.98 7.44 -6.54
C GLU A 116 -15.99 7.44 -7.70
N ASP A 117 -15.86 8.35 -8.66
CA ASP A 117 -16.71 8.47 -9.85
C ASP A 117 -16.28 7.57 -11.01
N GLY A 118 -15.34 6.65 -10.78
CA GLY A 118 -14.84 5.74 -11.82
C GLY A 118 -13.79 6.37 -12.74
N TYR A 119 -13.31 7.59 -12.46
CA TYR A 119 -12.12 8.10 -13.12
C TYR A 119 -10.86 7.41 -12.59
N ALA A 120 -9.99 6.99 -13.51
CA ALA A 120 -8.67 6.49 -13.17
C ALA A 120 -7.58 7.12 -14.04
N LYS A 121 -6.42 7.38 -13.45
CA LYS A 121 -5.23 7.86 -14.16
C LYS A 121 -4.06 6.93 -13.89
N ARG A 122 -3.54 6.31 -14.93
CA ARG A 122 -2.36 5.44 -14.89
C ARG A 122 -1.16 6.18 -15.46
N VAL A 123 -0.08 6.22 -14.71
CA VAL A 123 1.21 6.79 -15.11
C VAL A 123 2.27 5.69 -14.99
N VAL A 124 2.89 5.34 -16.11
CA VAL A 124 4.02 4.39 -16.14
C VAL A 124 5.27 5.14 -16.49
N LYS A 125 6.31 4.98 -15.67
CA LYS A 125 7.66 5.48 -15.94
C LYS A 125 8.62 4.31 -16.06
N ASN A 126 9.23 4.13 -17.22
CA ASN A 126 10.27 3.13 -17.46
C ASN A 126 11.61 3.85 -17.68
N LYS A 127 12.56 3.66 -16.76
CA LYS A 127 13.88 4.31 -16.80
C LYS A 127 14.85 3.62 -17.76
N VAL A 128 14.63 2.33 -18.05
CA VAL A 128 15.47 1.55 -18.97
C VAL A 128 15.19 2.00 -20.40
N GLU A 129 13.91 2.03 -20.77
CA GLU A 129 13.45 2.45 -22.10
C GLU A 129 13.29 3.98 -22.23
N ARG A 130 13.43 4.70 -21.11
CA ARG A 130 13.36 6.18 -21.02
C ARG A 130 12.07 6.77 -21.56
N PHE A 131 10.94 6.14 -21.27
CA PHE A 131 9.63 6.69 -21.58
C PHE A 131 8.79 6.90 -20.33
N GLN A 132 7.78 7.75 -20.51
CA GLN A 132 6.68 7.90 -19.59
C GLN A 132 5.37 7.86 -20.38
N GLU A 133 4.45 7.02 -19.95
CA GLU A 133 3.11 6.92 -20.50
C GLU A 133 2.11 7.43 -19.46
N THR A 134 1.07 8.10 -19.93
CA THR A 134 -0.08 8.48 -19.10
C THR A 134 -1.35 8.16 -19.85
N VAL A 135 -2.20 7.35 -19.22
CA VAL A 135 -3.50 6.95 -19.75
C VAL A 135 -4.56 7.29 -18.72
N GLU A 136 -5.66 7.87 -19.19
CA GLU A 136 -6.81 8.22 -18.35
C GLU A 136 -8.02 7.42 -18.80
N TYR A 137 -8.79 6.96 -17.83
CA TYR A 137 -9.96 6.13 -18.02
C TYR A 137 -11.15 6.76 -17.29
N ASN A 138 -12.33 6.57 -17.85
CA ASN A 138 -13.60 6.87 -17.20
C ASN A 138 -14.40 5.57 -17.07
N ASP A 139 -15.46 5.60 -16.25
CA ASP A 139 -16.38 4.47 -16.06
C ASP A 139 -15.68 3.17 -15.56
N VAL A 140 -14.54 3.32 -14.88
CA VAL A 140 -13.84 2.20 -14.24
C VAL A 140 -14.68 1.74 -13.05
N ARG A 141 -14.91 0.42 -12.94
CA ARG A 141 -15.55 -0.16 -11.75
C ARG A 141 -14.61 -0.01 -10.56
N VAL A 142 -15.08 0.65 -9.51
CA VAL A 142 -14.29 0.94 -8.31
C VAL A 142 -14.90 0.34 -7.04
N ASP A 143 -15.85 -0.58 -7.17
CA ASP A 143 -16.51 -1.22 -6.02
C ASP A 143 -15.48 -1.93 -5.11
N ALA A 144 -14.47 -2.57 -5.70
CA ALA A 144 -13.38 -3.25 -4.98
C ALA A 144 -12.37 -2.31 -4.31
N ASN A 145 -12.42 -1.00 -4.60
CA ASN A 145 -11.58 0.01 -3.98
C ASN A 145 -12.15 0.50 -2.64
N TRP A 146 -13.38 0.14 -2.32
CA TRP A 146 -14.01 0.47 -1.04
C TRP A 146 -13.68 -0.57 0.02
N GLU A 147 -13.42 -0.09 1.23
CA GLU A 147 -13.19 -0.91 2.42
C GLU A 147 -13.91 -0.29 3.61
N PRO A 148 -14.42 -1.10 4.54
CA PRO A 148 -14.88 -0.58 5.82
C PRO A 148 -13.69 -0.04 6.63
N ILE A 149 -13.95 0.84 7.59
CA ILE A 149 -12.95 1.18 8.61
C ILE A 149 -12.63 -0.09 9.42
N PRO A 150 -11.38 -0.58 9.41
CA PRO A 150 -11.02 -1.80 10.13
C PRO A 150 -11.08 -1.56 11.64
N ALA A 151 -11.57 -2.56 12.38
CA ALA A 151 -11.30 -2.62 13.81
C ALA A 151 -9.80 -2.78 14.06
N PHE A 152 -9.30 -2.28 15.20
CA PHE A 152 -7.90 -2.45 15.59
C PHE A 152 -7.50 -3.95 15.58
N GLY A 153 -6.44 -4.28 14.85
CA GLY A 153 -5.96 -5.65 14.62
C GLY A 153 -6.62 -6.39 13.44
N GLY A 154 -7.70 -5.84 12.89
CA GLY A 154 -8.53 -6.43 11.84
C GLY A 154 -8.14 -6.06 10.40
N TYR A 155 -6.86 -5.94 10.09
CA TYR A 155 -6.38 -5.33 8.83
C TYR A 155 -6.40 -6.25 7.60
N ARG A 156 -6.90 -7.48 7.72
CA ARG A 156 -6.84 -8.49 6.64
C ARG A 156 -7.55 -8.03 5.37
N SER A 157 -8.65 -7.29 5.48
CA SER A 157 -9.37 -6.80 4.30
C SER A 157 -8.51 -5.78 3.53
N LEU A 158 -7.82 -4.87 4.21
CA LEU A 158 -6.92 -3.91 3.57
C LEU A 158 -5.72 -4.59 2.90
N ALA A 159 -5.17 -5.63 3.53
CA ALA A 159 -3.97 -6.37 3.12
C ALA A 159 -4.17 -7.42 2.01
N ARG A 160 -5.24 -7.32 1.21
CA ARG A 160 -5.42 -8.15 0.01
C ARG A 160 -4.49 -7.65 -1.10
N PHE A 161 -3.57 -8.51 -1.57
CA PHE A 161 -2.64 -8.15 -2.65
C PHE A 161 -3.31 -8.17 -4.02
N GLU A 162 -4.13 -9.18 -4.28
CA GLU A 162 -4.98 -9.22 -5.45
C GLU A 162 -6.23 -8.41 -5.11
N ARG A 163 -6.40 -7.30 -5.82
CA ARG A 163 -7.64 -6.56 -5.94
C ARG A 163 -8.06 -6.69 -7.40
N ASP A 164 -9.37 -6.70 -7.68
CA ASP A 164 -9.91 -6.83 -9.03
C ASP A 164 -9.08 -6.01 -10.01
N GLU A 165 -8.72 -6.64 -11.14
CA GLU A 165 -7.58 -6.27 -11.96
C GLU A 165 -7.47 -4.74 -12.10
N PRO A 166 -6.32 -4.14 -11.72
CA PRO A 166 -6.03 -2.77 -12.10
C PRO A 166 -6.23 -2.65 -13.61
N VAL A 167 -6.56 -1.45 -14.10
CA VAL A 167 -6.64 -1.15 -15.54
C VAL A 167 -5.24 -1.28 -16.17
N ALA A 168 -4.77 -2.52 -16.28
CA ALA A 168 -3.43 -2.91 -16.66
C ALA A 168 -3.44 -3.48 -18.08
N ASN A 169 -4.60 -3.95 -18.55
CA ASN A 169 -4.80 -4.47 -19.89
C ASN A 169 -6.11 -3.88 -20.42
N GLY A 170 -6.07 -3.12 -21.52
CA GLY A 170 -7.21 -2.40 -22.08
C GLY A 170 -8.35 -3.27 -22.62
N ASN A 171 -8.92 -4.15 -21.81
CA ASN A 171 -10.17 -4.84 -22.06
C ASN A 171 -11.17 -4.44 -20.96
N LEU A 172 -12.22 -3.74 -21.39
CA LEU A 172 -13.44 -3.46 -20.64
C LEU A 172 -14.27 -4.74 -20.44
#